data_AF-A0A973SRH0-F1
#
_entry.id   AF-A0A973SRH0-F1
#
_cell.length_a   1.000
_cell.length_b   1.000
_cell.length_c   1.000
_cell.angle_alpha   90.00
_cell.angle_beta   90.00
_cell.angle_gamma   90.00
#
_symmetry.space_group_name_H-M   'P 1'
#
loop_
_entity.id
_entity.type
_entity.pdbx_description
1 polymer ?
#
loop_
_entity_poly.entity_id
_entity_poly.type
_entity_poly.pdbx_seq_one_letter_code
_entity_poly.pdbx_strand_id
1 'polypeptide(L)'
;MTDSPGRLFARALAEDPAHAEVTFDYTITEAHEPTKDRPRLTVRNLLKVVPVEGDAARFWTESPPGEEERRAVRDSGVRREAAFMFGMSEAKVEPITAWVQIPDGLAADQDALATFLDYRLLVRLATAENLALTTALLGHPEIGRLPCHDYVQGILSACDEVEQSGATPHAMIVNPYDYYHRL
;
A
#
# COMPACT_ATOMS: atom_id res chain seq x y z
N MET A 1 25.81 -13.18 -5.58
CA MET A 1 25.10 -11.94 -5.95
C MET A 1 23.90 -12.37 -6.76
N THR A 2 22.70 -12.10 -6.28
CA THR A 2 21.46 -12.35 -7.03
C THR A 2 21.33 -11.25 -8.08
N ASP A 3 21.06 -11.62 -9.34
CA ASP A 3 20.84 -10.65 -10.42
C ASP A 3 19.64 -9.74 -10.08
N SER A 4 19.68 -8.47 -10.53
CA SER A 4 18.53 -7.56 -10.37
C SER A 4 17.32 -8.03 -11.21
N PRO A 5 16.09 -7.65 -10.84
CA PRO A 5 14.91 -7.97 -11.65
C PRO A 5 15.06 -7.54 -13.12
N GLY A 6 15.59 -6.33 -13.36
CA GLY A 6 15.86 -5.83 -14.71
C GLY A 6 16.83 -6.72 -15.50
N ARG A 7 17.87 -7.25 -14.87
CA ARG A 7 18.81 -8.19 -15.52
C ARG A 7 18.16 -9.51 -15.90
N LEU A 8 17.30 -10.05 -15.03
CA LEU A 8 16.57 -11.29 -15.32
C LEU A 8 15.63 -11.08 -16.53
N PHE A 9 14.92 -9.96 -16.58
CA PHE A 9 14.05 -9.62 -17.72
C PHE A 9 14.84 -9.38 -19.01
N ALA A 10 15.95 -8.65 -18.96
CA ALA A 10 16.77 -8.40 -20.15
C ALA A 10 17.32 -9.71 -20.74
N ARG A 11 17.72 -10.66 -19.88
CA ARG A 11 18.12 -12.00 -20.30
C ARG A 11 16.97 -12.77 -20.94
N ALA A 12 15.80 -12.81 -20.30
CA ALA A 12 14.62 -13.48 -20.85
C ALA A 12 14.21 -12.91 -22.21
N LEU A 13 14.29 -11.59 -22.40
CA LEU A 13 14.01 -10.93 -23.68
C LEU A 13 15.02 -11.29 -24.77
N ALA A 14 16.29 -11.47 -24.41
CA ALA A 14 17.30 -11.93 -25.36
C ALA A 14 17.11 -13.40 -25.77
N GLU A 15 16.57 -14.23 -24.88
CA GLU A 15 16.29 -15.65 -25.12
C GLU A 15 15.01 -15.87 -25.94
N ASP A 16 13.91 -15.17 -25.59
CA ASP A 16 12.64 -15.20 -26.32
C ASP A 16 12.04 -13.78 -26.46
N PRO A 17 12.36 -13.06 -27.55
CA PRO A 17 11.84 -11.71 -27.78
C PRO A 17 10.31 -11.61 -27.88
N ALA A 18 9.60 -12.71 -28.11
CA ALA A 18 8.16 -12.70 -28.32
C ALA A 18 7.35 -12.99 -27.04
N HIS A 19 7.91 -13.77 -26.10
CA HIS A 19 7.19 -14.23 -24.89
C HIS A 19 8.03 -14.18 -23.61
N ALA A 20 9.03 -13.29 -23.53
CA ALA A 20 9.85 -13.13 -22.34
C ALA A 20 9.00 -12.93 -21.07
N GLU A 21 9.13 -13.87 -20.13
CA GLU A 21 8.44 -13.87 -18.85
C GLU A 21 9.43 -14.21 -17.73
N VAL A 22 9.32 -13.53 -16.60
CA VAL A 22 10.11 -13.81 -15.41
C VAL A 22 9.19 -13.84 -14.20
N THR A 23 9.21 -14.97 -13.50
CA THR A 23 8.48 -15.17 -12.25
C THR A 23 9.44 -15.10 -11.08
N PHE A 24 8.99 -14.44 -10.02
CA PHE A 24 9.76 -14.25 -8.79
C PHE A 24 9.04 -14.97 -7.65
N ASP A 25 9.80 -15.59 -6.76
CA ASP A 25 9.33 -16.22 -5.52
C ASP A 25 9.28 -15.22 -4.35
N TYR A 26 9.49 -13.94 -4.64
CA TYR A 26 9.44 -12.84 -3.69
C TYR A 26 8.63 -11.66 -4.25
N THR A 27 8.19 -10.77 -3.36
CA THR A 27 7.51 -9.54 -3.77
C THR A 27 8.52 -8.55 -4.35
N ILE A 28 8.47 -8.28 -5.65
CA ILE A 28 9.45 -7.41 -6.32
C ILE A 28 9.50 -6.00 -5.71
N THR A 29 8.36 -5.45 -5.26
CA THR A 29 8.31 -4.14 -4.59
C THR A 29 8.93 -4.13 -3.20
N GLU A 30 9.13 -5.29 -2.58
CA GLU A 30 9.86 -5.43 -1.30
C GLU A 30 11.37 -5.55 -1.53
N ALA A 31 11.78 -6.32 -2.55
CA ALA A 31 13.19 -6.51 -2.87
C ALA A 31 13.84 -5.28 -3.54
N HIS A 32 13.02 -4.42 -4.15
CA HIS A 32 13.50 -3.23 -4.82
C HIS A 32 13.44 -2.01 -3.89
N GLU A 33 14.61 -1.58 -3.42
CA GLU A 33 14.82 -0.28 -2.78
C GLU A 33 15.48 0.67 -3.80
N PRO A 34 14.71 1.35 -4.69
CA PRO A 34 15.25 2.14 -5.80
C PRO A 34 16.18 3.27 -5.36
N THR A 35 16.17 3.60 -4.07
CA THR A 35 16.97 4.67 -3.47
C THR A 35 17.34 4.27 -2.06
N LYS A 36 18.35 3.40 -1.89
CA LYS A 36 18.96 3.12 -0.57
C LYS A 36 19.33 4.38 0.22
N ASP A 37 19.57 5.49 -0.48
CA ASP A 37 19.92 6.78 0.14
C ASP A 37 18.71 7.66 0.51
N ARG A 38 17.50 7.42 -0.03
CA ARG A 38 16.28 8.21 0.25
C ARG A 38 14.98 7.40 0.03
N PRO A 39 14.71 6.35 0.82
CA PRO A 39 13.47 5.59 0.64
C PRO A 39 12.27 6.51 0.87
N ARG A 40 11.43 6.68 -0.16
CA ARG A 40 10.10 7.23 0.04
C ARG A 40 9.29 6.16 0.77
N LEU A 41 8.88 6.45 2.01
CA LEU A 41 7.92 5.60 2.71
C LEU A 41 6.64 5.51 1.88
N THR A 42 6.23 4.28 1.58
CA THR A 42 5.00 3.96 0.86
C THR A 42 3.91 3.53 1.85
N VAL A 43 2.65 3.51 1.39
CA VAL A 43 1.53 3.01 2.20
C VAL A 43 1.76 1.56 2.63
N ARG A 44 2.40 0.73 1.81
CA ARG A 44 2.78 -0.64 2.17
C ARG A 44 3.61 -0.67 3.46
N ASN A 45 4.54 0.28 3.64
CA ASN A 45 5.39 0.34 4.83
C ASN A 45 4.62 0.70 6.12
N LEU A 46 3.40 1.21 6.00
CA LEU A 46 2.51 1.54 7.13
C LEU A 46 1.56 0.39 7.49
N LEU A 47 1.53 -0.67 6.69
CA LEU A 47 0.61 -1.79 6.84
C LEU A 47 1.35 -3.04 7.28
N LYS A 48 0.67 -3.89 8.04
CA LYS A 48 1.13 -5.25 8.30
C LYS A 48 0.98 -6.07 7.01
N VAL A 49 2.07 -6.65 6.55
CA VAL A 49 2.09 -7.54 5.38
C VAL A 49 2.12 -8.99 5.85
N VAL A 50 1.28 -9.82 5.24
CA VAL A 50 1.24 -11.27 5.49
C VAL A 50 1.25 -11.96 4.12
N PRO A 51 2.12 -12.96 3.89
CA PRO A 51 2.08 -13.75 2.67
C PRO A 51 0.79 -14.58 2.64
N VAL A 52 0.16 -14.64 1.47
CA VAL A 52 -1.08 -15.40 1.24
C VAL A 52 -0.83 -16.35 0.08
N GLU A 53 -1.25 -17.61 0.25
CA GLU A 53 -1.27 -18.59 -0.83
C GLU A 53 -2.64 -18.55 -1.51
N GLY A 54 -2.67 -18.51 -2.84
CA GLY A 54 -3.90 -18.48 -3.63
C GLY A 54 -4.44 -17.07 -3.90
N ASP A 55 -5.72 -17.00 -4.25
CA ASP A 55 -6.40 -15.78 -4.71
C ASP A 55 -7.29 -15.14 -3.65
N ALA A 56 -7.31 -15.67 -2.42
CA ALA A 56 -8.11 -15.13 -1.33
C ALA A 56 -7.38 -15.22 0.03
N ALA A 57 -7.54 -14.19 0.84
CA ALA A 57 -6.99 -14.07 2.17
C ALA A 57 -8.12 -14.07 3.20
N ARG A 58 -8.07 -14.97 4.18
CA ARG A 58 -8.98 -14.99 5.34
C ARG A 58 -8.31 -14.35 6.54
N PHE A 59 -9.01 -13.44 7.20
CA PHE A 59 -8.50 -12.69 8.36
C PHE A 59 -9.61 -12.43 9.36
N TRP A 60 -9.24 -12.20 10.61
CA TRP A 60 -10.19 -11.71 11.60
C TRP A 60 -10.32 -10.18 11.46
N THR A 61 -11.49 -9.65 11.79
CA THR A 61 -11.78 -8.22 11.78
C THR A 61 -12.26 -7.77 13.13
N GLU A 62 -12.07 -6.48 13.39
CA GLU A 62 -12.62 -5.76 14.52
C GLU A 62 -13.32 -4.53 13.94
N SER A 63 -14.63 -4.44 14.19
CA SER A 63 -15.49 -3.41 13.59
C SER A 63 -16.20 -2.60 14.68
N PRO A 64 -16.41 -1.30 14.46
CA PRO A 64 -17.18 -0.49 15.37
C PRO A 64 -18.64 -1.00 15.42
N PRO A 65 -19.22 -1.10 16.62
CA PRO A 65 -20.62 -1.49 16.80
C PRO A 65 -21.61 -0.44 16.26
N GLY A 66 -22.83 -0.91 15.97
CA GLY A 66 -23.96 -0.02 15.77
C GLY A 66 -24.35 0.74 17.05
N GLU A 67 -25.30 1.67 16.94
CA GLU A 67 -25.71 2.48 18.09
C GLU A 67 -26.41 1.68 19.19
N GLU A 68 -27.21 0.68 18.82
CA GLU A 68 -27.91 -0.17 19.78
C GLU A 68 -26.94 -1.10 20.53
N GLU A 69 -26.01 -1.72 19.81
CA GLU A 69 -24.98 -2.60 20.37
C GLU A 69 -24.07 -1.81 21.33
N ARG A 70 -23.72 -0.56 20.98
CA ARG A 70 -22.97 0.32 21.90
C ARG A 70 -23.70 0.54 23.21
N ARG A 71 -24.99 0.90 23.16
CA ARG A 71 -25.78 1.21 24.36
C ARG A 71 -25.95 -0.01 25.28
N ALA A 72 -25.89 -1.22 24.73
CA ALA A 72 -25.97 -2.46 25.51
C ALA A 72 -24.71 -2.72 26.34
N VAL A 73 -23.56 -2.14 25.98
CA VAL A 73 -22.29 -2.32 26.68
C VAL A 73 -22.10 -1.20 27.71
N ARG A 74 -22.03 -1.57 29.00
CA ARG A 74 -21.97 -0.63 30.14
C ARG A 74 -20.86 0.42 30.02
N ASP A 75 -19.68 0.01 29.58
CA ASP A 75 -18.49 0.86 29.60
C ASP A 75 -18.22 1.57 28.27
N SER A 76 -19.10 1.41 27.26
CA SER A 76 -18.91 1.96 25.91
C SER A 76 -18.88 3.49 25.85
N GLY A 77 -19.52 4.16 26.81
CA GLY A 77 -19.50 5.62 26.95
C GLY A 77 -18.18 6.18 27.48
N VAL A 78 -17.33 5.34 28.07
CA VAL A 78 -15.99 5.71 28.56
C VAL A 78 -14.90 5.13 27.66
N ARG A 79 -15.14 3.95 27.08
CA ARG A 79 -14.22 3.18 26.23
C ARG A 79 -14.97 2.65 25.02
N ARG A 80 -14.90 3.33 23.88
CA ARG A 80 -15.69 2.94 22.68
C ARG A 80 -15.32 1.53 22.22
N GLU A 81 -14.04 1.16 22.37
CA GLU A 81 -13.48 -0.13 22.01
C GLU A 81 -14.10 -1.29 22.79
N ALA A 82 -14.64 -1.04 24.00
CA ALA A 82 -15.28 -2.08 24.81
C ALA A 82 -16.51 -2.72 24.13
N ALA A 83 -17.06 -2.05 23.11
CA ALA A 83 -18.22 -2.52 22.35
C ALA A 83 -17.86 -3.03 20.94
N PHE A 84 -16.56 -3.11 20.59
CA PHE A 84 -16.14 -3.58 19.27
C PHE A 84 -16.55 -5.03 19.01
N MET A 85 -16.89 -5.32 17.75
CA MET A 85 -17.36 -6.64 17.31
C MET A 85 -16.26 -7.34 16.54
N PHE A 86 -16.05 -8.61 16.84
CA PHE A 86 -15.05 -9.43 16.18
C PHE A 86 -15.69 -10.38 15.18
N GLY A 87 -15.08 -10.48 14.01
CA GLY A 87 -15.57 -11.32 12.92
C GLY A 87 -14.46 -12.02 12.18
N MET A 88 -14.86 -12.85 11.21
CA MET A 88 -13.98 -13.36 10.17
C MET A 88 -14.42 -12.76 8.85
N SER A 89 -13.46 -12.32 8.06
CA SER A 89 -13.65 -11.80 6.71
C SER A 89 -12.72 -12.49 5.73
N GLU A 90 -13.04 -12.34 4.45
CA GLU A 90 -12.24 -12.82 3.34
C GLU A 90 -12.14 -11.71 2.30
N ALA A 91 -10.94 -11.54 1.73
CA ALA A 91 -10.70 -10.61 0.64
C ALA A 91 -9.97 -11.33 -0.50
N LYS A 92 -10.38 -11.03 -1.74
CA LYS A 92 -9.68 -11.51 -2.93
C LYS A 92 -8.35 -10.76 -3.10
N VAL A 93 -7.30 -11.48 -3.48
CA VAL A 93 -6.00 -10.93 -3.85
C VAL A 93 -6.08 -10.44 -5.28
N GLU A 94 -5.87 -9.14 -5.49
CA GLU A 94 -5.90 -8.53 -6.82
C GLU A 94 -4.47 -8.20 -7.28
N PRO A 95 -4.14 -8.45 -8.57
CA PRO A 95 -2.81 -8.19 -9.08
C PRO A 95 -2.58 -6.67 -9.26
N ILE A 96 -1.39 -6.21 -8.90
CA ILE A 96 -0.90 -4.89 -9.27
C ILE A 96 -0.15 -5.02 -10.59
N THR A 97 -0.56 -4.24 -11.59
CA THR A 97 0.05 -4.25 -12.92
C THR A 97 0.60 -2.87 -13.27
N ALA A 98 1.71 -2.86 -13.99
CA ALA A 98 2.32 -1.66 -14.53
C ALA A 98 3.03 -2.00 -15.84
N TRP A 99 3.18 -1.00 -16.72
CA TRP A 99 3.90 -1.16 -17.97
C TRP A 99 4.74 0.08 -18.28
N VAL A 100 5.78 -0.12 -19.10
CA VAL A 100 6.62 0.94 -19.67
C VAL A 100 6.76 0.70 -21.16
N GLN A 101 6.74 1.78 -21.94
CA GLN A 101 7.17 1.70 -23.32
C GLN A 101 8.70 1.73 -23.34
N ILE A 102 9.30 0.74 -23.99
CA ILE A 102 10.74 0.67 -24.20
C ILE A 102 11.08 1.60 -25.38
N PRO A 103 12.04 2.54 -25.23
CA PRO A 103 12.52 3.37 -26.34
C PRO A 103 13.12 2.53 -27.48
N ASP A 104 12.99 3.04 -28.71
CA ASP A 104 13.58 2.39 -29.89
C ASP A 104 15.08 2.18 -29.71
N GLY A 105 15.56 0.99 -30.08
CA GLY A 105 16.97 0.60 -29.97
C GLY A 105 17.44 0.21 -28.57
N LEU A 106 16.68 0.51 -27.50
CA LEU A 106 17.11 0.17 -26.14
C LEU A 106 17.23 -1.35 -25.92
N ALA A 107 16.38 -2.15 -26.57
CA ALA A 107 16.42 -3.61 -26.47
C ALA A 107 17.73 -4.24 -27.02
N ALA A 108 18.52 -3.49 -27.81
CA ALA A 108 19.79 -3.97 -28.33
C ALA A 108 20.94 -3.92 -27.29
N ASP A 109 20.76 -3.19 -26.19
CA ASP A 109 21.72 -3.07 -25.09
C ASP A 109 21.10 -3.65 -23.82
N GLN A 110 21.52 -4.86 -23.45
CA GLN A 110 20.96 -5.60 -22.31
C GLN A 110 21.22 -4.89 -20.97
N ASP A 111 22.38 -4.25 -20.80
CA ASP A 111 22.71 -3.56 -19.55
C ASP A 111 21.90 -2.26 -19.41
N ALA A 112 21.73 -1.52 -20.52
CA ALA A 112 20.89 -0.34 -20.55
C ALA A 112 19.41 -0.69 -20.34
N LEU A 113 18.92 -1.77 -20.95
CA LEU A 113 17.56 -2.27 -20.75
C LEU A 113 17.33 -2.69 -19.30
N ALA A 114 18.24 -3.46 -18.71
CA ALA A 114 18.14 -3.89 -17.32
C ALA A 114 18.04 -2.68 -16.37
N THR A 115 18.93 -1.71 -16.56
CA THR A 115 18.91 -0.45 -15.78
C THR A 115 17.60 0.30 -15.99
N PHE A 116 17.10 0.42 -17.22
CA PHE A 116 15.83 1.08 -17.50
C PHE A 116 14.65 0.40 -16.79
N LEU A 117 14.58 -0.93 -16.81
CA LEU A 117 13.52 -1.68 -16.14
C LEU A 117 13.58 -1.47 -14.62
N ASP A 118 14.77 -1.59 -14.02
CA ASP A 118 14.97 -1.35 -12.59
C ASP A 118 14.51 0.07 -12.19
N TYR A 119 14.89 1.10 -12.94
CA TYR A 119 14.57 2.49 -12.57
C TYR A 119 13.20 3.00 -13.02
N ARG A 120 12.54 2.35 -13.98
CA ARG A 120 11.28 2.85 -14.56
C ARG A 120 10.11 1.91 -14.36
N LEU A 121 10.27 0.62 -14.66
CA LEU A 121 9.18 -0.33 -14.51
C LEU A 121 8.90 -0.57 -13.03
N LEU A 122 9.95 -0.85 -12.23
CA LEU A 122 9.77 -1.14 -10.80
C LEU A 122 9.24 0.08 -10.03
N VAL A 123 9.74 1.28 -10.35
CA VAL A 123 9.21 2.53 -9.76
C VAL A 123 7.75 2.76 -10.14
N ARG A 124 7.35 2.47 -11.39
CA ARG A 124 5.93 2.54 -11.78
C ARG A 124 5.08 1.51 -11.06
N LEU A 125 5.59 0.28 -10.88
CA LEU A 125 4.89 -0.76 -10.14
C LEU A 125 4.67 -0.37 -8.68
N ALA A 126 5.71 0.14 -8.01
CA ALA A 126 5.59 0.66 -6.64
C ALA A 126 4.62 1.84 -6.55
N THR A 127 4.58 2.72 -7.55
CA THR A 127 3.62 3.83 -7.61
C THR A 127 2.18 3.32 -7.78
N ALA A 128 1.98 2.32 -8.64
CA ALA A 128 0.68 1.68 -8.85
C ALA A 128 0.19 0.97 -7.59
N GLU A 129 1.06 0.22 -6.90
CA GLU A 129 0.76 -0.41 -5.61
C GLU A 129 0.35 0.66 -4.58
N ASN A 130 1.12 1.72 -4.45
CA ASN A 130 0.83 2.80 -3.50
C ASN A 130 -0.52 3.47 -3.77
N LEU A 131 -0.88 3.71 -5.04
CA LEU A 131 -2.17 4.26 -5.43
C LEU A 131 -3.32 3.30 -5.09
N ALA A 132 -3.15 2.02 -5.40
CA ALA A 132 -4.16 0.99 -5.13
C ALA A 132 -4.45 0.90 -3.62
N LEU A 133 -3.40 0.82 -2.79
CA LEU A 133 -3.53 0.77 -1.33
C LEU A 133 -4.15 2.05 -0.77
N THR A 134 -3.72 3.23 -1.23
CA THR A 134 -4.29 4.51 -0.78
C THR A 134 -5.78 4.59 -1.11
N THR A 135 -6.16 4.20 -2.32
CA THR A 135 -7.57 4.23 -2.77
C THR A 135 -8.42 3.23 -1.99
N ALA A 136 -7.90 2.04 -1.73
CA ALA A 136 -8.57 1.02 -0.92
C ALA A 136 -8.83 1.53 0.51
N LEU A 137 -7.85 2.17 1.15
CA LEU A 137 -8.02 2.78 2.47
C LEU A 137 -9.10 3.88 2.45
N LEU A 138 -9.02 4.82 1.50
CA LEU A 138 -9.97 5.92 1.37
C LEU A 138 -11.41 5.47 1.04
N GLY A 139 -11.54 4.30 0.41
CA GLY A 139 -12.81 3.67 0.08
C GLY A 139 -13.36 2.75 1.16
N HIS A 140 -12.61 2.48 2.24
CA HIS A 140 -13.06 1.55 3.28
C HIS A 140 -14.32 2.09 3.98
N PRO A 141 -15.38 1.29 4.17
CA PRO A 141 -16.65 1.79 4.70
C PRO A 141 -16.54 2.34 6.13
N GLU A 142 -15.57 1.85 6.91
CA GLU A 142 -15.35 2.28 8.29
C GLU A 142 -14.37 3.46 8.40
N ILE A 143 -13.88 4.02 7.28
CA ILE A 143 -12.99 5.19 7.36
C ILE A 143 -13.77 6.41 7.86
N GLY A 144 -13.33 6.95 9.00
CA GLY A 144 -13.89 8.17 9.58
C GLY A 144 -13.69 9.37 8.64
N ARG A 145 -14.75 10.11 8.36
CA ARG A 145 -14.70 11.38 7.63
C ARG A 145 -15.01 12.52 8.58
N LEU A 146 -14.01 13.34 8.87
CA LEU A 146 -14.13 14.47 9.79
C LEU A 146 -14.17 15.79 9.01
N PRO A 147 -14.95 16.79 9.47
CA PRO A 147 -14.88 18.12 8.91
C PRO A 147 -13.49 18.73 9.16
N CYS A 148 -12.92 19.36 8.12
CA CYS A 148 -11.61 20.02 8.20
C CYS A 148 -11.76 21.48 7.78
N HIS A 149 -11.56 22.40 8.73
CA HIS A 149 -11.58 23.85 8.48
C HIS A 149 -10.17 24.46 8.46
N ASP A 150 -9.27 23.88 9.25
CA ASP A 150 -7.86 24.21 9.38
C ASP A 150 -7.07 22.90 9.46
N TYR A 151 -5.86 22.86 8.90
CA TYR A 151 -5.06 21.64 8.83
C TYR A 151 -4.61 21.13 10.19
N VAL A 152 -4.20 22.03 11.09
CA VAL A 152 -3.73 21.63 12.43
C VAL A 152 -4.91 21.08 13.25
N GLN A 153 -6.04 21.79 13.26
CA GLN A 153 -7.25 21.31 13.93
C GLN A 153 -7.75 20.00 13.32
N GLY A 154 -7.74 19.87 11.99
CA GLY A 154 -8.12 18.64 11.31
C GLY A 154 -7.27 17.44 11.73
N ILE A 155 -5.94 17.63 11.83
CA ILE A 155 -5.02 16.60 12.32
C ILE A 155 -5.33 16.25 13.78
N LEU A 156 -5.50 17.24 14.65
CA LEU A 156 -5.79 17.00 16.07
C LEU A 156 -7.12 16.27 16.27
N SER A 157 -8.16 16.64 15.52
CA SER A 157 -9.45 15.95 15.54
C SER A 157 -9.35 14.51 15.01
N ALA A 158 -8.54 14.27 13.97
CA ALA A 158 -8.29 12.93 13.46
C ALA A 158 -7.52 12.08 14.49
N CYS A 159 -6.52 12.65 15.15
CA CYS A 159 -5.79 11.97 16.22
C CYS A 159 -6.71 11.63 17.39
N ASP A 160 -7.55 12.57 17.85
CA ASP A 160 -8.52 12.31 18.93
C ASP A 160 -9.47 11.18 18.53
N GLU A 161 -10.07 11.22 17.33
CA GLU A 161 -10.99 10.16 16.90
C GLU A 161 -10.33 8.75 16.89
N VAL A 162 -9.07 8.67 16.47
CA VAL A 162 -8.29 7.41 16.54
C VAL A 162 -8.04 6.99 17.99
N GLU A 163 -7.64 7.89 18.87
CA GLU A 163 -7.43 7.59 20.31
C GLU A 163 -8.73 7.14 20.99
N GLN A 164 -9.86 7.79 20.68
CA GLN A 164 -11.17 7.40 21.20
C GLN A 164 -11.62 6.01 20.71
N SER A 165 -11.01 5.48 19.65
CA SER A 165 -11.26 4.13 19.11
C SER A 165 -10.37 3.04 19.72
N GLY A 166 -9.52 3.39 20.70
CA GLY A 166 -8.63 2.45 21.37
C GLY A 166 -7.32 2.18 20.63
N ALA A 167 -6.98 3.02 19.65
CA ALA A 167 -5.74 2.95 18.88
C ALA A 167 -4.93 4.24 19.00
N THR A 168 -3.61 4.17 18.79
CA THR A 168 -2.75 5.36 18.74
C THR A 168 -2.45 5.72 17.28
N PRO A 169 -2.55 7.01 16.87
CA PRO A 169 -2.15 7.44 15.54
C PRO A 169 -0.70 7.04 15.23
N HIS A 170 -0.53 6.21 14.18
CA HIS A 170 0.78 5.68 13.81
C HIS A 170 1.51 6.53 12.76
N ALA A 171 0.79 6.93 11.71
CA ALA A 171 1.35 7.65 10.57
C ALA A 171 0.27 8.49 9.86
N MET A 172 0.71 9.43 9.04
CA MET A 172 -0.15 10.27 8.23
C MET A 172 0.23 10.15 6.75
N ILE A 173 -0.76 9.89 5.91
CA ILE A 173 -0.61 9.91 4.44
C ILE A 173 -1.09 11.29 3.97
N VAL A 174 -0.18 12.11 3.46
CA VAL A 174 -0.48 13.48 3.02
C VAL A 174 -0.22 13.61 1.54
N ASN A 175 -1.10 14.31 0.82
CA ASN A 175 -0.80 14.76 -0.52
C ASN A 175 0.41 15.70 -0.49
N PRO A 176 1.48 15.46 -1.26
CA PRO A 176 2.66 16.33 -1.26
C PRO A 176 2.34 17.81 -1.53
N TYR A 177 1.34 18.11 -2.36
CA TYR A 177 0.91 19.48 -2.59
C TYR A 177 0.43 20.14 -1.29
N ASP A 178 -0.43 19.45 -0.54
CA ASP A 178 -0.92 19.94 0.74
C ASP A 178 0.19 20.01 1.78
N TYR A 179 1.09 19.03 1.80
CA TYR A 179 2.24 19.03 2.70
C TYR A 179 3.11 20.28 2.56
N TYR A 180 3.36 20.76 1.35
CA TYR A 180 4.23 21.92 1.13
C TYR A 180 3.50 23.26 1.12
N HIS A 181 2.16 23.28 1.03
CA HIS A 181 1.40 24.53 0.85
C HIS A 181 0.31 24.76 1.89
N ARG A 182 0.01 23.76 2.73
CA ARG A 182 -1.10 23.80 3.69
C ARG A 182 -0.71 23.37 5.10
N LEU A 183 0.39 22.62 5.25
CA LEU A 183 1.06 22.33 6.53
C LEU A 183 2.22 23.30 6.76
#